data_AF-A0A260YX02-F1
#
_entry.id   AF-A0A260YX02-F1
#
_cell.length_a   1.000
_cell.length_b   1.000
_cell.length_c   1.000
_cell.angle_alpha   90.00
_cell.angle_beta   90.00
_cell.angle_gamma   90.00
#
_symmetry.space_group_name_H-M   'P 1'
#
loop_
_entity.id
_entity.type
_entity.pdbx_description
1 polymer ?
#
loop_
_entity_poly.entity_id
_entity_poly.type
_entity_poly.pdbx_seq_one_letter_code
_entity_poly.pdbx_strand_id
1 'polypeptide(L)'
;GRRIFYVAPPTERNLEIYKKYEGSDRPEKWIVEKLFEELQRVEIKKGYTAFIPVGYIHAVYTPEDSIVFGGNFLMDGHIDLEEKALEFGHIKVDNTFPNFENVMWRYTDKVVNERLQKPNPHWIDAIAPLLLRENLDVKKKPNRKLGTKT
;
A
#
# COMPACT_ATOMS: atom_id res chain seq x y z
N GLY A 1 0.87 -4.37 28.39
CA GLY A 1 0.48 -4.09 26.99
C GLY A 1 1.72 -3.69 26.23
N ARG A 2 2.26 -4.62 25.43
CA ARG A 2 3.54 -4.49 24.74
C ARG A 2 3.49 -5.30 23.44
N ARG A 3 3.98 -4.70 22.34
CA ARG A 3 4.09 -5.35 21.02
C ARG A 3 5.48 -5.15 20.46
N ILE A 4 6.03 -6.19 19.83
CA ILE A 4 7.30 -6.14 19.13
C ILE A 4 7.00 -6.40 17.66
N PHE A 5 7.25 -5.39 16.83
CA PHE A 5 7.14 -5.47 15.38
C PHE A 5 8.51 -5.79 14.80
N TYR A 6 8.53 -6.71 13.84
CA TYR A 6 9.66 -6.98 12.96
C TYR A 6 9.25 -6.48 11.59
N VAL A 7 9.86 -5.40 11.10
CA VAL A 7 9.44 -4.73 9.86
C VAL A 7 10.56 -4.78 8.82
N ALA A 8 10.22 -5.05 7.57
CA ALA A 8 11.13 -5.00 6.43
C ALA A 8 10.58 -4.02 5.38
N PRO A 9 11.44 -3.20 4.74
CA PRO A 9 11.00 -2.25 3.72
C PRO A 9 10.46 -2.96 2.47
N PRO A 10 9.55 -2.32 1.71
CA PRO A 10 8.97 -2.87 0.48
C PRO A 10 9.93 -2.78 -0.72
N THR A 11 11.13 -3.37 -0.60
CA THR A 11 12.04 -3.50 -1.75
C THR A 11 11.50 -4.55 -2.71
N GLU A 12 11.84 -4.44 -4.01
CA GLU A 12 11.42 -5.43 -5.02
C GLU A 12 11.82 -6.86 -4.58
N ARG A 13 13.05 -7.01 -4.06
CA ARG A 13 13.53 -8.27 -3.48
C ARG A 13 12.62 -8.79 -2.37
N ASN A 14 12.26 -7.95 -1.40
CA ASN A 14 11.44 -8.39 -0.27
C ASN A 14 10.01 -8.72 -0.67
N LEU A 15 9.43 -7.93 -1.58
CA LEU A 15 8.09 -8.18 -2.12
C LEU A 15 8.05 -9.48 -2.93
N GLU A 16 9.09 -9.80 -3.71
CA GLU A 16 9.21 -11.10 -4.38
C GLU A 16 9.32 -12.26 -3.38
N ILE A 17 10.10 -12.11 -2.31
CA ILE A 17 10.21 -13.09 -1.23
C ILE A 17 8.84 -13.31 -0.59
N TYR A 18 8.13 -12.24 -0.27
CA TYR A 18 6.78 -12.28 0.30
C TYR A 18 5.78 -12.96 -0.63
N LYS A 19 5.77 -12.60 -1.91
CA LYS A 19 4.90 -13.21 -2.92
C LYS A 19 5.11 -14.72 -3.02
N LYS A 20 6.37 -15.16 -3.07
CA LYS A 20 6.72 -16.59 -3.12
C LYS A 20 6.33 -17.32 -1.83
N TYR A 21 6.46 -16.65 -0.69
CA TYR A 21 6.10 -17.19 0.61
C TYR A 21 4.59 -17.42 0.73
N GLU A 22 3.78 -16.39 0.48
CA GLU A 22 2.32 -16.44 0.56
C GLU A 22 1.69 -17.32 -0.53
N GLY A 23 2.34 -17.43 -1.69
CA GLY A 23 1.90 -18.30 -2.78
C GLY A 23 2.25 -19.78 -2.61
N SER A 24 2.95 -20.16 -1.53
CA SER A 24 3.33 -21.56 -1.27
C SER A 24 2.32 -22.25 -0.36
N ASP A 25 1.91 -23.49 -0.70
CA ASP A 25 0.87 -24.21 0.04
C ASP A 25 1.27 -24.50 1.50
N ARG A 26 2.57 -24.64 1.79
CA ARG A 26 3.15 -24.80 3.13
C ARG A 26 4.61 -24.32 3.14
N PRO A 27 4.89 -23.07 3.53
CA PRO A 27 6.26 -22.62 3.65
C PRO A 27 6.99 -23.39 4.76
N GLU A 28 8.09 -24.09 4.43
CA GLU A 28 8.87 -24.91 5.39
C GLU A 28 9.61 -24.09 6.44
N LYS A 29 9.93 -22.83 6.13
CA LYS A 29 10.72 -21.92 6.97
C LYS A 29 9.98 -20.63 7.16
N TRP A 30 10.17 -19.95 8.29
CA TRP A 30 9.50 -18.68 8.56
C TRP A 30 10.05 -17.56 7.64
N ILE A 31 9.18 -16.71 7.09
CA ILE A 31 9.57 -15.64 6.15
C ILE A 31 10.65 -14.71 6.72
N VAL A 32 10.63 -14.51 8.03
CA VAL A 32 11.59 -13.69 8.79
C VAL A 32 13.03 -14.20 8.61
N GLU A 33 13.25 -15.51 8.45
CA GLU A 33 14.60 -16.03 8.16
C GLU A 33 15.13 -15.52 6.83
N LYS A 34 14.26 -15.35 5.82
CA LYS A 34 14.64 -14.85 4.49
C LYS A 34 14.82 -13.33 4.47
N LEU A 35 14.14 -12.62 5.37
CA LEU A 35 14.17 -11.16 5.49
C LEU A 35 15.13 -10.67 6.58
N PHE A 36 15.85 -11.57 7.25
CA PHE A 36 16.59 -11.29 8.49
C PHE A 36 17.56 -10.11 8.39
N GLU A 37 18.23 -9.95 7.25
CA GLU A 37 19.21 -8.87 7.02
C GLU A 37 18.57 -7.47 6.98
N GLU A 38 17.31 -7.36 6.59
CA GLU A 38 16.60 -6.09 6.41
C GLU A 38 15.53 -5.85 7.49
N LEU A 39 15.39 -6.79 8.43
CA LEU A 39 14.41 -6.71 9.48
C LEU A 39 14.83 -5.73 10.59
N GLN A 40 13.97 -4.77 10.84
CA GLN A 40 14.09 -3.84 11.95
C GLN A 40 13.14 -4.26 13.07
N ARG A 41 13.67 -4.37 14.30
CA ARG A 41 12.87 -4.64 15.49
C ARG A 41 12.39 -3.32 16.11
N VAL A 42 11.08 -3.13 16.17
CA VAL A 42 10.42 -1.95 16.75
C VAL A 42 9.58 -2.36 17.94
N GLU A 43 9.82 -1.77 19.10
CA GLU A 43 9.07 -2.06 20.33
C GLU A 43 8.04 -0.96 20.61
N ILE A 44 6.77 -1.35 20.68
CA ILE A 44 5.64 -0.47 20.97
C ILE A 44 5.16 -0.76 22.40
N LYS A 45 5.25 0.27 23.25
CA LYS A 45 4.85 0.22 24.66
C LYS A 45 3.48 0.87 24.85
N LYS A 46 2.89 0.66 26.03
CA LYS A 46 1.61 1.28 26.41
C LYS A 46 1.65 2.81 26.17
N GLY A 47 0.63 3.32 25.50
CA GLY A 47 0.50 4.75 25.18
C GLY A 47 1.18 5.19 23.88
N TYR A 48 1.94 4.32 23.22
CA TYR A 48 2.61 4.65 21.96
C TYR A 48 1.65 4.47 20.78
N THR A 49 1.86 5.28 19.74
CA THR A 49 1.19 5.15 18.44
C THR A 49 2.22 4.82 17.38
N ALA A 50 1.92 3.89 16.48
CA ALA A 50 2.78 3.56 15.35
C ALA A 50 2.04 3.77 14.05
N PHE A 51 2.77 4.26 13.05
CA PHE A 51 2.33 4.34 11.66
C PHE A 51 3.21 3.41 10.83
N ILE A 52 2.58 2.48 10.11
CA ILE A 52 3.28 1.57 9.20
C ILE A 52 2.97 2.05 7.78
N PRO A 53 3.98 2.51 7.02
CA PRO A 53 3.76 2.92 5.63
C PRO A 53 3.32 1.73 4.76
N VAL A 54 2.75 2.05 3.60
CA VAL A 54 2.28 1.05 2.63
C VAL A 54 3.38 0.02 2.30
N GLY A 55 2.99 -1.24 2.09
CA GLY A 55 3.87 -2.29 1.58
C GLY A 55 4.89 -2.87 2.56
N TYR A 56 5.08 -2.27 3.74
CA TYR A 56 6.01 -2.82 4.73
C TYR A 56 5.56 -4.20 5.20
N ILE A 57 6.41 -5.19 4.95
CA ILE A 57 6.20 -6.56 5.43
C ILE A 57 6.49 -6.56 6.92
N HIS A 58 5.58 -7.10 7.73
CA HIS A 58 5.74 -7.08 9.18
C HIS A 58 5.23 -8.34 9.87
N ALA A 59 5.93 -8.73 10.94
CA ALA A 59 5.50 -9.76 11.87
C ALA A 59 5.38 -9.16 13.28
N VAL A 60 4.40 -9.63 14.05
CA VAL A 60 4.10 -9.06 15.37
C VAL A 60 4.19 -10.12 16.45
N TYR A 61 5.07 -9.90 17.41
CA TYR A 61 5.16 -10.68 18.64
C TYR A 61 4.56 -9.91 19.82
N THR A 62 3.80 -10.61 20.66
CA THR A 62 3.03 -10.02 21.75
C THR A 62 3.45 -10.67 23.08
N PRO A 63 4.47 -10.12 23.75
CA PRO A 63 5.01 -10.73 24.96
C PRO A 63 4.13 -10.58 26.21
N GLU A 64 3.10 -9.73 26.16
CA GLU A 64 2.21 -9.44 27.29
C GLU A 64 0.79 -9.23 26.77
N ASP A 65 -0.21 -9.54 27.60
CA ASP A 65 -1.61 -9.22 27.31
C ASP A 65 -1.78 -7.74 26.95
N SER A 66 -2.41 -7.52 25.80
CA SER A 66 -2.44 -6.23 25.13
C SER A 66 -3.76 -6.00 24.41
N ILE A 67 -4.43 -4.90 24.74
CA ILE A 67 -5.54 -4.34 23.96
C ILE A 67 -4.97 -3.25 23.06
N VAL A 68 -5.28 -3.29 21.76
CA VAL A 68 -4.79 -2.36 20.75
C VAL A 68 -5.98 -1.83 19.95
N PHE A 69 -6.00 -0.52 19.70
CA PHE A 69 -6.90 0.12 18.75
C PHE A 69 -6.09 0.51 17.52
N GLY A 70 -6.58 0.19 16.33
CA GLY A 70 -5.88 0.47 15.08
C GLY A 70 -6.79 0.33 13.87
N GLY A 71 -6.26 0.65 12.70
CA GLY A 71 -6.95 0.55 11.42
C GLY A 71 -5.99 0.77 10.25
N ASN A 72 -6.44 0.38 9.06
CA ASN A 72 -5.73 0.57 7.81
C ASN A 72 -6.42 1.67 7.00
N PHE A 73 -5.66 2.44 6.22
CA PHE A 73 -6.21 3.47 5.33
C PHE A 73 -5.37 3.57 4.06
N LEU A 74 -6.01 3.97 2.97
CA LEU A 74 -5.36 4.22 1.68
C LEU A 74 -4.91 5.68 1.58
N MET A 75 -3.84 5.93 0.82
CA MET A 75 -3.30 7.26 0.58
C MET A 75 -2.91 7.42 -0.88
N ASP A 76 -3.26 8.58 -1.47
CA ASP A 76 -3.13 8.91 -2.89
C ASP A 76 -1.77 8.61 -3.52
N GLY A 77 -0.68 8.70 -2.77
CA GLY A 77 0.69 8.53 -3.27
C GLY A 77 1.12 7.08 -3.44
N HIS A 78 0.30 6.13 -3.02
CA HIS A 78 0.66 4.73 -2.81
C HIS A 78 -0.30 3.75 -3.50
N ILE A 79 -1.23 4.26 -4.30
CA ILE A 79 -2.26 3.46 -5.01
C ILE A 79 -1.63 2.38 -5.89
N ASP A 80 -0.53 2.69 -6.59
CA ASP A 80 0.16 1.77 -7.50
C ASP A 80 0.63 0.48 -6.80
N LEU A 81 0.97 0.57 -5.50
CA LEU A 81 1.44 -0.60 -4.75
C LEU A 81 0.28 -1.51 -4.35
N GLU A 82 -0.89 -0.95 -4.10
CA GLU A 82 -2.12 -1.70 -3.83
C GLU A 82 -2.64 -2.39 -5.10
N GLU A 83 -2.53 -1.74 -6.26
CA GLU A 83 -2.87 -2.33 -7.55
C GLU A 83 -1.99 -3.55 -7.86
N LYS A 84 -0.67 -3.42 -7.65
CA LYS A 84 0.26 -4.56 -7.73
C LYS A 84 -0.09 -5.68 -6.74
N ALA A 85 -0.63 -5.33 -5.57
CA ALA A 85 -1.07 -6.32 -4.60
C ALA A 85 -2.26 -7.15 -5.09
N LEU A 86 -3.21 -6.52 -5.81
CA LEU A 86 -4.35 -7.20 -6.43
C LEU A 86 -3.92 -8.12 -7.59
N GLU A 87 -2.90 -7.75 -8.35
CA GLU A 87 -2.32 -8.59 -9.41
C GLU A 87 -1.66 -9.87 -8.87
N PHE A 88 -1.34 -9.94 -7.57
CA PHE A 88 -0.65 -11.09 -7.01
C PHE A 88 -1.48 -12.38 -6.99
N GLY A 89 -2.79 -12.35 -7.28
CA GLY A 89 -3.61 -13.51 -7.68
C GLY A 89 -3.77 -14.64 -6.63
N HIS A 90 -2.97 -14.64 -5.58
CA HIS A 90 -2.91 -15.64 -4.52
C HIS A 90 -3.53 -15.14 -3.20
N ILE A 91 -3.86 -13.85 -3.12
CA ILE A 91 -4.58 -13.26 -2.00
C ILE A 91 -6.07 -13.40 -2.28
N LYS A 92 -6.80 -14.09 -1.41
CA LYS A 92 -8.27 -14.11 -1.49
C LYS A 92 -8.78 -12.67 -1.46
N VAL A 93 -9.76 -12.36 -2.33
CA VAL A 93 -10.37 -11.02 -2.39
C VAL A 93 -10.88 -10.55 -1.02
N ASP A 94 -11.30 -11.47 -0.16
CA ASP A 94 -11.74 -11.16 1.21
C ASP A 94 -10.63 -10.61 2.13
N ASN A 95 -9.36 -10.80 1.74
CA ASN A 95 -8.19 -10.32 2.47
C ASN A 95 -7.59 -9.04 1.86
N THR A 96 -8.23 -8.46 0.84
CA THR A 96 -7.82 -7.19 0.25
C THR A 96 -8.67 -6.04 0.79
N PHE A 97 -8.33 -4.80 0.43
CA PHE A 97 -9.11 -3.64 0.88
C PHE A 97 -10.58 -3.75 0.40
N PRO A 98 -11.57 -3.75 1.32
CA PRO A 98 -12.96 -3.95 0.95
C PRO A 98 -13.47 -2.90 -0.03
N ASN A 99 -14.15 -3.33 -1.10
CA ASN A 99 -14.70 -2.45 -2.13
C ASN A 99 -13.65 -1.51 -2.77
N PHE A 100 -12.38 -1.94 -2.87
CA PHE A 100 -11.29 -1.12 -3.39
C PHE A 100 -11.66 -0.38 -4.69
N GLU A 101 -12.16 -1.09 -5.70
CA GLU A 101 -12.54 -0.50 -6.98
C GLU A 101 -13.62 0.61 -6.83
N ASN A 102 -14.65 0.37 -6.03
CA ASN A 102 -15.71 1.37 -5.77
C ASN A 102 -15.17 2.60 -5.03
N VAL A 103 -14.25 2.39 -4.08
CA VAL A 103 -13.57 3.48 -3.37
C VAL A 103 -12.72 4.29 -4.34
N MET A 104 -11.97 3.64 -5.24
CA MET A 104 -11.15 4.30 -6.25
C MET A 104 -12.00 5.09 -7.26
N TRP A 105 -13.11 4.54 -7.74
CA TRP A 105 -14.05 5.28 -8.59
C TRP A 105 -14.65 6.49 -7.88
N ARG A 106 -15.08 6.32 -6.62
CA ARG A 106 -15.67 7.42 -5.85
C ARG A 106 -14.64 8.51 -5.54
N TYR A 107 -13.41 8.11 -5.21
CA TYR A 107 -12.29 9.03 -5.00
C TYR A 107 -11.97 9.80 -6.29
N THR A 108 -11.99 9.11 -7.44
CA THR A 108 -11.79 9.76 -8.74
C THR A 108 -12.90 10.78 -9.04
N ASP A 109 -14.17 10.40 -8.86
CA ASP A 109 -15.32 11.27 -9.11
C ASP A 109 -15.34 12.52 -8.22
N LYS A 110 -15.02 12.36 -6.93
CA LYS A 110 -15.18 13.44 -5.93
C LYS A 110 -13.92 14.22 -5.65
N VAL A 111 -12.75 13.63 -5.79
CA VAL A 111 -11.50 14.29 -5.41
C VAL A 111 -10.68 14.63 -6.65
N VAL A 112 -10.41 13.65 -7.51
CA VAL A 112 -9.59 13.85 -8.71
C VAL A 112 -10.26 14.82 -9.68
N ASN A 113 -11.54 14.61 -10.02
CA ASN A 113 -12.27 15.47 -10.96
C ASN A 113 -12.38 16.92 -10.47
N GLU A 114 -12.67 17.12 -9.19
CA GLU A 114 -12.72 18.47 -8.60
C GLU A 114 -11.34 19.15 -8.66
N ARG A 115 -10.27 18.41 -8.33
CA ARG A 115 -8.90 18.92 -8.42
C ARG A 115 -8.49 19.28 -9.84
N LEU A 116 -8.92 18.51 -10.84
CA LEU A 116 -8.68 18.78 -12.27
C LEU A 116 -9.43 20.04 -12.75
N GLN A 117 -10.67 20.26 -12.30
CA GLN A 117 -11.47 21.42 -12.71
C GLN A 117 -11.01 22.73 -12.06
N LYS A 118 -10.43 22.66 -10.85
CA LYS A 118 -9.99 23.84 -10.08
C LYS A 118 -8.54 23.69 -9.62
N PRO A 119 -7.56 23.58 -10.52
CA PRO A 119 -6.18 23.27 -10.17
C PRO A 119 -5.62 24.30 -9.18
N ASN A 120 -5.18 23.84 -8.01
CA ASN A 120 -4.48 24.66 -7.02
C ASN A 120 -2.97 24.35 -7.07
N PRO A 121 -2.11 25.37 -7.17
CA PRO A 121 -0.65 25.19 -7.19
C PRO A 121 -0.11 24.40 -5.98
N HIS A 122 -0.75 24.48 -4.81
CA HIS A 122 -0.33 23.71 -3.63
C HIS A 122 -0.56 22.19 -3.77
N TRP A 123 -1.40 21.74 -4.70
CA TRP A 123 -1.67 20.31 -4.95
C TRP A 123 -0.67 19.67 -5.92
N ILE A 124 0.13 20.47 -6.61
CA ILE A 124 1.19 19.96 -7.50
C ILE A 124 2.24 19.20 -6.67
N ASP A 125 2.54 19.71 -5.48
CA ASP A 125 3.44 19.09 -4.50
C ASP A 125 2.70 18.10 -3.59
N ALA A 126 1.44 18.38 -3.25
CA ALA A 126 0.60 17.49 -2.45
C ALA A 126 -0.06 16.43 -3.32
N ILE A 127 0.71 15.38 -3.62
CA ILE A 127 0.18 14.03 -3.89
C ILE A 127 -0.91 14.03 -4.98
N ALA A 128 -0.62 14.63 -6.12
CA ALA A 128 -1.24 14.16 -7.35
C ALA A 128 -0.82 12.68 -7.54
N PRO A 129 -1.76 11.71 -7.65
CA PRO A 129 -1.47 10.43 -8.27
C PRO A 129 -0.55 10.63 -9.47
N LEU A 130 0.41 9.74 -9.72
CA LEU A 130 1.27 9.83 -10.91
C LEU A 130 0.44 10.08 -12.19
N LEU A 131 -0.76 9.48 -12.25
CA LEU A 131 -1.81 9.71 -13.25
C LEU A 131 -2.25 11.18 -13.40
N LEU A 132 -2.38 11.93 -12.31
CA LEU A 132 -2.68 13.37 -12.34
C LEU A 132 -1.45 14.17 -12.80
N ARG A 133 -0.22 13.80 -12.40
CA ARG A 133 1.00 14.51 -12.82
C ARG A 133 1.25 14.43 -14.32
N GLU A 134 1.04 13.26 -14.93
CA GLU A 134 1.21 13.10 -16.38
C GLU A 134 0.16 13.82 -17.21
N ASN A 135 -1.08 13.93 -16.69
CA ASN A 135 -2.20 14.58 -17.38
C ASN A 135 -2.37 16.07 -17.03
N LEU A 136 -1.76 16.56 -15.94
CA LEU A 136 -1.71 17.98 -15.56
C LEU A 136 -0.49 18.71 -16.14
N ASP A 137 0.49 18.00 -16.69
CA ASP A 137 1.61 18.61 -17.41
C ASP A 137 1.10 19.20 -18.73
N VAL A 138 0.69 20.47 -18.68
CA VAL A 138 0.16 21.26 -19.81
C VAL A 138 1.12 21.28 -21.01
N LYS A 139 2.40 20.94 -20.81
CA LYS A 139 3.42 20.86 -21.86
C LYS A 139 3.43 19.53 -22.62
N LYS A 140 2.84 18.46 -22.06
CA LYS A 140 2.66 17.18 -22.75
C LYS A 140 1.29 17.14 -23.43
N LYS A 141 1.28 17.10 -24.77
CA LYS A 141 0.04 16.81 -25.52
C LYS A 141 -0.50 15.44 -25.08
N PRO A 142 -1.81 15.29 -24.82
CA PRO A 142 -2.39 14.01 -24.48
C PRO A 142 -2.15 13.04 -25.64
N ASN A 143 -1.32 12.03 -25.40
CA ASN A 143 -0.97 11.03 -26.41
C ASN A 143 -1.43 9.66 -25.92
N ARG A 144 -2.73 9.40 -26.04
CA ARG A 144 -3.25 8.03 -26.18
C ARG A 144 -4.69 8.08 -26.67
N LYS A 145 -4.90 7.60 -27.89
CA LYS A 145 -6.22 7.13 -28.33
C LYS A 145 -6.64 6.04 -27.35
N LEU A 146 -7.70 6.25 -26.58
CA LEU A 146 -8.38 5.14 -25.90
C LEU A 146 -8.88 4.21 -27.01
N GLY A 147 -8.22 3.07 -27.17
CA GLY A 147 -8.69 2.02 -28.05
C GLY A 147 -10.02 1.52 -27.53
N THR A 148 -11.10 1.77 -28.27
CA THR A 148 -12.37 1.07 -28.08
C THR A 148 -12.12 -0.40 -28.40
N LYS A 149 -12.14 -1.25 -27.38
CA LYS A 149 -12.35 -2.69 -27.61
C LYS A 149 -13.80 -2.86 -28.03
N THR A 150 -14.02 -2.96 -29.34
CA THR A 150 -15.19 -3.60 -29.96
C THR A 150 -15.23 -5.08 -29.61
#